data_AF-A0A352VLJ5-F1
#
_entry.id   AF-A0A352VLJ5-F1
#
_cell.length_a   1.000
_cell.length_b   1.000
_cell.length_c   1.000
_cell.angle_alpha   90.00
_cell.angle_beta   90.00
_cell.angle_gamma   90.00
#
_symmetry.space_group_name_H-M   'P 1'
#
loop_
_entity.id
_entity.type
_entity.pdbx_description
1 polymer ?
#
loop_
_entity_poly.entity_id
_entity_poly.type
_entity_poly.pdbx_seq_one_letter_code
_entity_poly.pdbx_strand_id
1 'polypeptide(L)'
;YWEYGLTKLGIDLQGATPFWRATFAQDLDAMKLLAAYGADPNIPTSWPAVGMRERRQQDGRQQEDSGLPSIPEGVPSAYPVHSAAGGGWLGLGAFSVRSVPDQFMSVLKYLIDEHGADVDLRDSWGYTPLHYAASRGDDEMIRYLVAQGADVGVITRLGQSTADMARGGRAGFFTRVEYPETVALLQSLGSTLECLHTHFLDTGDFCPGAGVIWASDSVPAKAGSGR
;
A
#
# COMPACT_ATOMS: atom_id res chain seq x y z
N TYR A 1 -16.29 -5.28 -16.40
CA TYR A 1 -15.33 -4.23 -16.81
C TYR A 1 -14.99 -3.24 -15.68
N TRP A 2 -15.35 -3.50 -14.41
CA TRP A 2 -15.03 -2.61 -13.27
C TRP A 2 -14.78 -3.37 -11.95
N GLU A 3 -14.11 -4.52 -12.02
CA GLU A 3 -13.49 -5.08 -10.82
C GLU A 3 -12.23 -4.25 -10.57
N TYR A 4 -12.38 -3.21 -9.75
CA TYR A 4 -11.28 -2.48 -9.13
C TYR A 4 -10.34 -3.52 -8.55
N GLY A 5 -9.21 -3.71 -9.24
CA GLY A 5 -8.31 -4.82 -8.99
C GLY A 5 -7.85 -4.79 -7.54
N LEU A 6 -8.10 -5.92 -6.86
CA LEU A 6 -7.32 -6.47 -5.77
C LEU A 6 -5.85 -6.60 -6.23
N THR A 7 -5.21 -5.46 -6.46
CA THR A 7 -3.78 -5.37 -6.71
C THR A 7 -3.04 -5.71 -5.41
N LYS A 8 -1.71 -5.91 -5.45
CA LYS A 8 -0.86 -6.25 -4.29
C LYS A 8 -0.84 -5.21 -3.15
N LEU A 9 -1.75 -4.24 -3.21
CA LEU A 9 -1.93 -3.08 -2.36
C LEU A 9 -3.43 -2.77 -2.11
N GLY A 10 -4.34 -3.42 -2.86
CA GLY A 10 -5.77 -3.45 -2.58
C GLY A 10 -6.07 -4.53 -1.53
N ILE A 11 -7.05 -4.29 -0.66
CA ILE A 11 -7.37 -5.22 0.43
C ILE A 11 -8.51 -6.16 0.02
N ASP A 12 -8.28 -7.46 0.18
CA ASP A 12 -9.34 -8.46 0.11
C ASP A 12 -10.23 -8.41 1.37
N LEU A 13 -11.54 -8.51 1.19
CA LEU A 13 -12.53 -8.42 2.26
C LEU A 13 -12.94 -9.78 2.84
N GLN A 14 -12.32 -10.88 2.39
CA GLN A 14 -12.53 -12.20 2.94
C GLN A 14 -12.08 -12.22 4.40
N GLY A 15 -12.94 -12.74 5.28
CA GLY A 15 -12.71 -12.70 6.73
C GLY A 15 -12.93 -11.33 7.40
N ALA A 16 -13.23 -10.26 6.64
CA ALA A 16 -13.46 -8.93 7.22
C ALA A 16 -14.66 -8.92 8.18
N THR A 17 -14.40 -8.61 9.45
CA THR A 17 -15.42 -8.42 10.49
C THR A 17 -16.23 -7.14 10.26
N PRO A 18 -17.39 -6.98 10.93
CA PRO A 18 -18.11 -5.70 10.91
C PRO A 18 -17.24 -4.53 11.39
N PHE A 19 -16.41 -4.75 12.42
CA PHE A 19 -15.48 -3.72 12.92
C PHE A 19 -14.43 -3.34 11.88
N TRP A 20 -13.85 -4.35 11.21
CA TRP A 20 -12.91 -4.13 10.12
C TRP A 20 -13.53 -3.29 8.99
N ARG A 21 -14.78 -3.61 8.61
CA ARG A 21 -15.50 -2.88 7.56
C ARG A 21 -15.83 -1.44 7.96
N ALA A 22 -16.23 -1.20 9.21
CA ALA A 22 -16.42 0.13 9.76
C ALA A 22 -15.11 0.95 9.71
N THR A 23 -14.00 0.30 10.06
CA THR A 23 -12.66 0.89 9.95
C THR A 23 -12.34 1.27 8.52
N PHE A 24 -12.54 0.36 7.55
CA PHE A 24 -12.29 0.63 6.14
C PHE A 24 -13.14 1.78 5.60
N ALA A 25 -14.40 1.87 6.04
CA ALA A 25 -15.31 2.96 5.71
C ALA A 25 -14.97 4.30 6.40
N GLN A 26 -13.98 4.32 7.30
CA GLN A 26 -13.62 5.46 8.14
C GLN A 26 -14.78 5.94 9.04
N ASP A 27 -15.65 5.02 9.45
CA ASP A 27 -16.83 5.29 10.28
C ASP A 27 -16.49 5.06 11.77
N LEU A 28 -15.97 6.11 12.41
CA LEU A 28 -15.55 6.06 13.81
C LEU A 28 -16.72 5.78 14.76
N ASP A 29 -17.92 6.29 14.46
CA ASP A 29 -19.09 6.10 15.32
C ASP A 29 -19.54 4.64 15.30
N ALA A 30 -19.56 4.02 14.11
CA ALA A 30 -19.82 2.58 13.99
C ALA A 30 -18.73 1.75 14.68
N MET A 31 -17.45 2.11 14.57
CA MET A 31 -16.37 1.42 15.28
C MET A 31 -16.55 1.49 16.80
N LYS A 32 -16.85 2.66 17.36
CA LYS A 32 -17.12 2.85 18.79
C LYS A 32 -18.31 2.02 19.25
N LEU A 33 -19.38 2.02 18.48
CA LEU A 33 -20.56 1.21 18.75
C LEU A 33 -20.20 -0.28 18.77
N LEU A 34 -19.51 -0.78 17.75
CA LEU A 34 -19.13 -2.20 17.65
C LEU A 34 -18.20 -2.61 18.80
N ALA A 35 -17.21 -1.79 19.13
CA ALA A 35 -16.31 -2.03 20.28
C ALA A 35 -17.09 -2.07 21.60
N ALA A 36 -18.06 -1.18 21.80
CA ALA A 36 -18.90 -1.17 23.00
C ALA A 36 -19.74 -2.46 23.16
N TYR A 37 -20.03 -3.15 22.06
CA TYR A 37 -20.69 -4.46 22.05
C TYR A 37 -19.70 -5.65 21.97
N GLY A 38 -18.41 -5.42 22.22
CA GLY A 38 -17.40 -6.47 22.34
C GLY A 38 -16.79 -6.94 21.03
N ALA A 39 -16.89 -6.17 19.94
CA ALA A 39 -16.15 -6.47 18.73
C ALA A 39 -14.64 -6.30 18.97
N ASP A 40 -13.86 -7.28 18.52
CA ASP A 40 -12.40 -7.24 18.62
C ASP A 40 -11.79 -6.39 17.47
N PRO A 41 -11.07 -5.31 17.79
CA PRO A 41 -10.47 -4.39 16.81
C PRO A 41 -9.22 -4.94 16.12
N ASN A 42 -8.74 -6.13 16.51
CA ASN A 42 -7.50 -6.72 16.01
C ASN A 42 -7.72 -7.90 15.08
N ILE A 43 -8.96 -8.21 14.67
CA ILE A 43 -9.22 -9.30 13.74
C ILE A 43 -8.91 -8.87 12.30
N PRO A 44 -7.96 -9.53 11.61
CA PRO A 44 -7.59 -9.21 10.23
C PRO A 44 -8.53 -9.85 9.21
N THR A 45 -8.39 -9.42 7.96
CA THR A 45 -8.86 -10.20 6.80
C THR A 45 -7.98 -11.42 6.58
N SER A 46 -8.44 -12.35 5.75
CA SER A 46 -7.69 -13.54 5.34
C SER A 46 -7.19 -13.40 3.90
N TRP A 47 -5.97 -13.86 3.64
CA TRP A 47 -5.41 -13.95 2.30
C TRP A 47 -6.30 -14.85 1.43
N PRO A 48 -6.78 -14.35 0.28
CA PRO A 48 -7.79 -15.06 -0.50
C PRO A 48 -7.21 -16.26 -1.25
N ALA A 49 -8.12 -17.13 -1.69
CA ALA A 49 -7.78 -18.17 -2.65
C ALA A 49 -7.28 -17.54 -3.96
N VAL A 50 -6.24 -18.12 -4.56
CA VAL A 50 -5.67 -17.62 -5.82
C VAL A 50 -6.71 -17.72 -6.96
N GLY A 51 -7.25 -16.56 -7.34
CA GLY A 51 -8.21 -16.38 -8.41
C GLY A 51 -7.60 -16.61 -9.80
N MET A 52 -8.44 -16.73 -10.81
CA MET A 52 -8.01 -17.01 -12.19
C MET A 52 -7.04 -15.94 -12.75
N ARG A 53 -7.13 -14.69 -12.28
CA ARG A 53 -6.24 -13.58 -12.66
C ARG A 53 -4.90 -13.61 -11.91
N GLU A 54 -4.88 -14.05 -10.65
CA GLU A 54 -3.64 -14.31 -9.91
C GLU A 54 -2.91 -15.58 -10.38
N ARG A 55 -3.62 -16.56 -10.96
CA ARG A 55 -2.97 -17.68 -11.65
C ARG A 55 -2.13 -17.23 -12.85
N ARG A 56 -2.50 -16.12 -13.51
CA ARG A 56 -1.65 -15.48 -14.53
C ARG A 56 -0.41 -14.78 -13.94
N GLN A 57 -0.38 -14.54 -12.64
CA GLN A 57 0.81 -14.07 -11.95
C GLN A 57 1.77 -15.25 -11.71
N GLN A 58 1.22 -16.43 -11.37
CA GLN A 58 1.98 -17.67 -11.16
C GLN A 58 2.54 -18.28 -12.47
N ASP A 59 1.91 -18.06 -13.62
CA ASP A 59 2.39 -18.53 -14.92
C ASP A 59 3.41 -17.60 -15.61
N GLY A 60 3.84 -16.56 -14.89
CA GLY A 60 4.94 -15.71 -15.29
C GLY A 60 4.55 -14.42 -16.00
N ARG A 61 3.25 -14.14 -16.19
CA ARG A 61 2.78 -12.97 -16.97
C ARG A 61 2.58 -11.68 -16.17
N GLN A 62 2.61 -11.75 -14.84
CA GLN A 62 2.48 -10.62 -13.91
C GLN A 62 3.20 -10.98 -12.60
N GLN A 63 4.53 -11.05 -12.60
CA GLN A 63 5.27 -11.69 -11.52
C GLN A 63 5.46 -10.77 -10.29
N GLU A 64 5.53 -11.41 -9.14
CA GLU A 64 6.16 -10.88 -7.94
C GLU A 64 7.59 -11.42 -7.93
N ASP A 65 8.54 -10.59 -8.35
CA ASP A 65 9.90 -11.03 -8.71
C ASP A 65 10.85 -11.04 -7.50
N SER A 66 10.31 -11.05 -6.27
CA SER A 66 11.11 -11.04 -5.04
C SER A 66 11.85 -12.36 -4.81
N GLY A 67 11.42 -13.45 -5.47
CA GLY A 67 11.89 -14.81 -5.21
C GLY A 67 11.40 -15.39 -3.88
N LEU A 68 10.49 -14.71 -3.18
CA LEU A 68 9.90 -15.20 -1.93
C LEU A 68 8.84 -16.28 -2.21
N PRO A 69 8.62 -17.24 -1.27
CA PRO A 69 7.55 -18.21 -1.39
C PRO A 69 6.18 -17.53 -1.48
N SER A 70 5.26 -18.09 -2.26
CA SER A 70 3.89 -17.61 -2.35
C SER A 70 3.21 -17.60 -0.99
N ILE A 71 2.42 -16.55 -0.73
CA ILE A 71 1.62 -16.44 0.50
C ILE A 71 0.52 -17.53 0.47
N PRO A 72 0.42 -18.40 1.50
CA PRO A 72 -0.60 -19.44 1.53
C PRO A 72 -2.02 -18.86 1.67
N GLU A 73 -3.01 -19.54 1.11
CA GLU A 73 -4.43 -19.19 1.29
C GLU A 73 -4.85 -19.23 2.77
N GLY A 74 -5.71 -18.30 3.18
CA GLY A 74 -6.34 -18.28 4.49
C GLY A 74 -5.49 -17.69 5.62
N VAL A 75 -4.21 -17.36 5.38
CA VAL A 75 -3.39 -16.70 6.40
C VAL A 75 -3.89 -15.28 6.68
N PRO A 76 -3.69 -14.72 7.88
CA PRO A 76 -3.97 -13.32 8.15
C PRO A 76 -3.35 -12.37 7.10
N SER A 77 -4.13 -11.42 6.62
CA SER A 77 -3.71 -10.43 5.62
C SER A 77 -3.74 -9.02 6.20
N ALA A 78 -4.82 -8.26 6.05
CA ALA A 78 -4.85 -6.86 6.48
C ALA A 78 -5.65 -6.69 7.78
N TYR A 79 -4.99 -6.16 8.80
CA TYR A 79 -5.62 -5.73 10.06
C TYR A 79 -6.32 -4.37 9.92
N PRO A 80 -7.27 -4.02 10.82
CA PRO A 80 -7.94 -2.72 10.81
C PRO A 80 -6.96 -1.53 10.83
N VAL A 81 -5.82 -1.63 11.53
CA VAL A 81 -4.82 -0.54 11.55
C VAL A 81 -4.25 -0.22 10.16
N HIS A 82 -4.15 -1.20 9.26
CA HIS A 82 -3.71 -0.96 7.88
C HIS A 82 -4.76 -0.17 7.10
N SER A 83 -6.04 -0.54 7.19
CA SER A 83 -7.11 0.18 6.49
C SER A 83 -7.33 1.58 7.08
N ALA A 84 -7.16 1.75 8.39
CA ALA A 84 -7.13 3.04 9.06
C ALA A 84 -6.01 3.97 8.56
N ALA A 85 -4.87 3.43 8.13
CA ALA A 85 -3.80 4.22 7.52
C ALA A 85 -3.99 4.50 6.01
N GLY A 86 -5.09 4.04 5.43
CA GLY A 86 -5.40 4.15 4.00
C GLY A 86 -5.09 2.90 3.17
N GLY A 87 -4.79 1.77 3.83
CA GLY A 87 -4.69 0.48 3.16
C GLY A 87 -5.96 0.13 2.39
N GLY A 88 -5.81 -0.34 1.16
CA GLY A 88 -6.93 -0.64 0.26
C GLY A 88 -7.54 0.57 -0.46
N TRP A 89 -7.26 1.80 -0.02
CA TRP A 89 -7.64 3.03 -0.72
C TRP A 89 -6.55 3.46 -1.71
N LEU A 90 -6.33 2.67 -2.76
CA LEU A 90 -5.30 2.93 -3.77
C LEU A 90 -5.87 3.03 -5.20
N GLY A 91 -5.16 3.75 -6.08
CA GLY A 91 -5.68 4.13 -7.40
C GLY A 91 -6.72 5.26 -7.31
N LEU A 92 -7.81 5.19 -8.09
CA LEU A 92 -8.88 6.21 -8.07
C LEU A 92 -9.51 6.41 -6.69
N GLY A 93 -9.57 5.35 -5.87
CA GLY A 93 -10.07 5.43 -4.50
C GLY A 93 -9.26 6.42 -3.67
N ALA A 94 -7.93 6.32 -3.69
CA ALA A 94 -7.03 7.24 -3.00
C ALA A 94 -7.25 8.70 -3.41
N PHE A 95 -7.35 8.95 -4.72
CA PHE A 95 -7.58 10.29 -5.27
C PHE A 95 -8.91 10.89 -4.81
N SER A 96 -9.93 10.05 -4.66
CA SER A 96 -11.28 10.48 -4.30
C SER A 96 -11.43 10.83 -2.82
N VAL A 97 -10.56 10.27 -1.96
CA VAL A 97 -10.64 10.43 -0.51
C VAL A 97 -9.56 11.36 0.06
N ARG A 98 -8.47 11.59 -0.67
CA ARG A 98 -7.35 12.46 -0.25
C ARG A 98 -7.72 13.93 -0.03
N SER A 99 -8.84 14.40 -0.58
CA SER A 99 -9.31 15.79 -0.40
C SER A 99 -10.04 16.02 0.91
N VAL A 100 -10.33 14.97 1.70
CA VAL A 100 -11.01 15.08 2.99
C VAL A 100 -9.94 15.24 4.09
N PRO A 101 -9.83 16.42 4.74
CA PRO A 101 -8.90 16.60 5.84
C PRO A 101 -9.21 15.63 6.98
N ASP A 102 -8.18 15.16 7.69
CA ASP A 102 -8.25 14.32 8.89
C ASP A 102 -8.99 12.98 8.77
N GLN A 103 -9.40 12.59 7.55
CA GLN A 103 -10.30 11.46 7.32
C GLN A 103 -9.81 10.17 7.96
N PHE A 104 -8.52 9.88 7.80
CA PHE A 104 -7.89 8.68 8.31
C PHE A 104 -7.31 8.85 9.73
N MET A 105 -6.97 10.09 10.10
CA MET A 105 -6.30 10.39 11.37
C MET A 105 -7.17 10.04 12.57
N SER A 106 -8.48 10.32 12.52
CA SER A 106 -9.39 10.07 13.64
C SER A 106 -9.52 8.58 13.96
N VAL A 107 -9.67 7.75 12.93
CA VAL A 107 -9.81 6.29 13.05
C VAL A 107 -8.48 5.64 13.42
N LEU A 108 -7.36 6.10 12.84
CA LEU A 108 -6.04 5.59 13.17
C LEU A 108 -5.67 5.88 14.63
N LYS A 109 -5.90 7.11 15.11
CA LYS A 109 -5.70 7.48 16.52
C LYS A 109 -6.56 6.62 17.45
N TYR A 110 -7.83 6.43 17.12
CA TYR A 110 -8.71 5.57 17.91
C TYR A 110 -8.16 4.14 18.06
N LEU A 111 -7.65 3.53 16.98
CA LEU A 111 -7.07 2.19 17.05
C LEU A 111 -5.78 2.14 17.87
N ILE A 112 -4.89 3.10 17.69
CA ILE A 112 -3.57 3.10 18.35
C ILE A 112 -3.70 3.53 19.81
N ASP A 113 -4.35 4.68 20.08
CA ASP A 113 -4.40 5.29 21.40
C ASP A 113 -5.40 4.58 22.33
N GLU A 114 -6.56 4.15 21.83
CA GLU A 114 -7.61 3.54 22.66
C GLU A 114 -7.57 2.00 22.67
N HIS A 115 -7.14 1.39 21.56
CA HIS A 115 -7.11 -0.08 21.41
C HIS A 115 -5.71 -0.69 21.38
N GLY A 116 -4.66 0.13 21.45
CA GLY A 116 -3.28 -0.34 21.50
C GLY A 116 -2.84 -1.09 20.24
N ALA A 117 -3.39 -0.73 19.08
CA ALA A 117 -3.03 -1.35 17.82
C ALA A 117 -1.53 -1.17 17.54
N ASP A 118 -0.87 -2.25 17.14
CA ASP A 118 0.56 -2.26 16.81
C ASP A 118 0.82 -1.44 15.53
N VAL A 119 1.67 -0.43 15.67
CA VAL A 119 2.03 0.52 14.59
C VAL A 119 2.94 -0.08 13.53
N ASP A 120 3.67 -1.15 13.88
CA ASP A 120 4.57 -1.89 12.97
C ASP A 120 3.97 -3.21 12.50
N LEU A 121 2.67 -3.42 12.75
CA LEU A 121 1.97 -4.60 12.26
C LEU A 121 2.09 -4.68 10.75
N ARG A 122 2.36 -5.90 10.26
CA ARG A 122 2.63 -6.16 8.85
C ARG A 122 1.49 -6.94 8.23
N ASP A 123 1.02 -6.48 7.08
CA ASP A 123 0.09 -7.26 6.27
C ASP A 123 0.79 -8.45 5.59
N SER A 124 0.03 -9.27 4.87
CA SER A 124 0.57 -10.42 4.14
C SER A 124 1.63 -10.07 3.08
N TRP A 125 1.64 -8.83 2.58
CA TRP A 125 2.65 -8.29 1.67
C TRP A 125 3.82 -7.61 2.40
N GLY A 126 3.77 -7.54 3.72
CA GLY A 126 4.78 -6.90 4.55
C GLY A 126 4.64 -5.38 4.65
N TYR A 127 3.52 -4.79 4.20
CA TYR A 127 3.24 -3.36 4.39
C TYR A 127 2.83 -3.10 5.83
N THR A 128 3.27 -1.94 6.34
CA THR A 128 2.88 -1.39 7.64
C THR A 128 1.98 -0.17 7.43
N PRO A 129 1.27 0.31 8.47
CA PRO A 129 0.58 1.61 8.44
C PRO A 129 1.40 2.75 7.83
N LEU A 130 2.71 2.80 8.14
CA LEU A 130 3.62 3.84 7.66
C LEU A 130 3.83 3.80 6.14
N HIS A 131 3.87 2.61 5.53
CA HIS A 131 3.94 2.49 4.08
C HIS A 131 2.69 3.04 3.37
N TYR A 132 1.50 2.81 3.96
CA TYR A 132 0.26 3.35 3.40
C TYR A 132 0.20 4.87 3.52
N ALA A 133 0.61 5.43 4.66
CA ALA A 133 0.74 6.87 4.85
C ALA A 133 1.68 7.51 3.81
N ALA A 134 2.87 6.91 3.63
CA ALA A 134 3.86 7.34 2.63
C ALA A 134 3.30 7.31 1.20
N SER A 135 2.54 6.26 0.84
CA SER A 135 1.93 6.13 -0.49
C SER A 135 0.87 7.21 -0.81
N ARG A 136 0.36 7.90 0.22
CA ARG A 136 -0.60 9.00 0.12
C ARG A 136 0.04 10.38 0.29
N GLY A 137 1.33 10.44 0.61
CA GLY A 137 2.03 11.69 0.93
C GLY A 137 1.45 12.35 2.18
N ASP A 138 1.04 11.55 3.17
CA ASP A 138 0.38 12.00 4.39
C ASP A 138 1.43 12.25 5.49
N ASP A 139 2.12 13.39 5.38
CA ASP A 139 3.21 13.77 6.28
C ASP A 139 2.77 13.90 7.74
N GLU A 140 1.52 14.31 7.98
CA GLU A 140 0.98 14.39 9.34
C GLU A 140 0.88 13.00 9.96
N MET A 141 0.27 12.05 9.24
CA MET A 141 0.15 10.67 9.69
C MET A 141 1.52 10.00 9.87
N ILE A 142 2.48 10.27 8.96
CA ILE A 142 3.85 9.77 9.08
C ILE A 142 4.48 10.24 10.39
N ARG A 143 4.42 11.54 10.69
CA ARG A 143 4.96 12.09 11.93
C ARG A 143 4.27 11.50 13.15
N TYR A 144 2.96 11.31 13.09
CA TYR A 144 2.20 10.69 14.16
C TYR A 144 2.62 9.24 14.41
N LEU A 145 2.67 8.40 13.36
CA LEU A 145 3.08 6.99 13.47
C LEU A 145 4.50 6.85 14.03
N VAL A 146 5.44 7.70 13.57
CA VAL A 146 6.81 7.70 14.08
C VAL A 146 6.87 8.16 15.54
N ALA A 147 6.04 9.14 15.94
CA ALA A 147 5.92 9.54 17.34
C ALA A 147 5.35 8.41 18.23
N GLN A 148 4.54 7.53 17.67
CA GLN A 148 4.04 6.30 18.32
C GLN A 148 5.04 5.14 18.25
N GLY A 149 6.24 5.34 17.68
CA GLY A 149 7.33 4.38 17.67
C GLY A 149 7.43 3.50 16.42
N ALA A 150 6.72 3.82 15.35
CA ALA A 150 6.82 3.05 14.10
C ALA A 150 8.24 3.04 13.53
N ASP A 151 8.72 1.87 13.15
CA ASP A 151 10.01 1.70 12.47
C ASP A 151 9.92 2.21 11.03
N VAL A 152 10.77 3.18 10.71
CA VAL A 152 10.82 3.81 9.38
C VAL A 152 11.64 2.97 8.39
N GLY A 153 12.53 2.12 8.89
CA GLY A 153 13.46 1.29 8.09
C GLY A 153 12.87 0.00 7.56
N VAL A 154 11.57 -0.26 7.78
CA VAL A 154 10.88 -1.45 7.29
C VAL A 154 10.84 -1.50 5.77
N ILE A 155 10.97 -2.72 5.23
CA ILE A 155 10.93 -3.01 3.79
C ILE A 155 9.86 -4.06 3.48
N THR A 156 9.05 -3.85 2.45
CA THR A 156 7.99 -4.80 2.05
C THR A 156 8.56 -6.09 1.46
N ARG A 157 7.70 -7.08 1.20
CA ARG A 157 8.10 -8.28 0.44
C ARG A 157 8.57 -7.99 -0.99
N LEU A 158 8.21 -6.82 -1.52
CA LEU A 158 8.66 -6.32 -2.81
C LEU A 158 9.95 -5.50 -2.70
N GLY A 159 10.58 -5.46 -1.52
CA GLY A 159 11.82 -4.71 -1.27
C GLY A 159 11.65 -3.19 -1.35
N GLN A 160 10.44 -2.68 -1.09
CA GLN A 160 10.15 -1.25 -1.06
C GLN A 160 10.31 -0.75 0.36
N SER A 161 11.09 0.30 0.57
CA SER A 161 11.12 1.04 1.83
C SER A 161 9.88 1.93 1.97
N THR A 162 9.72 2.56 3.14
CA THR A 162 8.71 3.60 3.33
C THR A 162 8.92 4.80 2.39
N ALA A 163 10.16 5.24 2.12
CA ALA A 163 10.42 6.33 1.18
C ALA A 163 10.15 5.94 -0.28
N ASP A 164 10.42 4.69 -0.68
CA ASP A 164 10.07 4.19 -2.01
C ASP A 164 8.57 4.34 -2.29
N MET A 165 7.72 4.19 -1.26
CA MET A 165 6.26 4.33 -1.40
C MET A 165 5.81 5.74 -1.81
N ALA A 166 6.56 6.77 -1.44
CA ALA A 166 6.22 8.18 -1.68
C ALA A 166 6.70 8.72 -3.04
N ARG A 167 7.56 7.97 -3.75
CA ARG A 167 8.19 8.44 -5.00
C ARG A 167 7.24 8.58 -6.19
N GLY A 168 6.03 8.01 -6.10
CA GLY A 168 5.07 7.98 -7.18
C GLY A 168 5.04 6.64 -7.93
N GLY A 169 4.55 6.67 -9.16
CA GLY A 169 4.54 5.54 -10.08
C GLY A 169 3.18 5.27 -10.69
N ARG A 170 3.12 4.72 -11.88
CA ARG A 170 1.90 4.29 -12.53
C ARG A 170 1.24 3.15 -11.70
N ALA A 171 -0.07 3.02 -11.82
CA ALA A 171 -0.90 2.01 -11.18
C ALA A 171 -1.99 1.63 -12.19
N GLY A 172 -1.63 0.74 -13.10
CA GLY A 172 -2.44 0.40 -14.27
C GLY A 172 -2.55 1.58 -15.23
N PHE A 173 -3.76 2.11 -15.41
CA PHE A 173 -4.02 3.26 -16.28
C PHE A 173 -3.73 4.63 -15.64
N PHE A 174 -3.55 4.68 -14.32
CA PHE A 174 -3.38 5.93 -13.57
C PHE A 174 -1.94 6.15 -13.15
N THR A 175 -1.51 7.40 -13.01
CA THR A 175 -0.19 7.75 -12.45
C THR A 175 -0.40 8.14 -10.99
N ARG A 176 0.28 7.48 -10.05
CA ARG A 176 0.38 7.95 -8.67
C ARG A 176 1.22 9.21 -8.67
N VAL A 177 0.78 10.18 -7.88
CA VAL A 177 1.48 11.45 -7.73
C VAL A 177 2.72 11.20 -6.87
N GLU A 178 3.85 11.78 -7.29
CA GLU A 178 5.08 11.81 -6.50
C GLU A 178 4.96 12.80 -5.34
N TYR A 179 5.54 12.45 -4.19
CA TYR A 179 5.57 13.30 -2.99
C TYR A 179 7.02 13.54 -2.57
N PRO A 180 7.74 14.45 -3.25
CA PRO A 180 9.16 14.69 -2.99
C PRO A 180 9.42 15.18 -1.56
N GLU A 181 8.51 15.98 -0.99
CA GLU A 181 8.59 16.42 0.41
C GLU A 181 8.46 15.25 1.38
N THR A 182 7.53 14.33 1.12
CA THR A 182 7.35 13.11 1.91
C THR A 182 8.56 12.16 1.79
N VAL A 183 9.14 12.01 0.59
CA VAL A 183 10.38 11.25 0.39
C VAL A 183 11.50 11.85 1.24
N ALA A 184 11.70 13.17 1.17
CA ALA A 184 12.72 13.85 1.97
C ALA A 184 12.48 13.72 3.48
N LEU A 185 11.22 13.80 3.91
CA LEU A 185 10.82 13.56 5.30
C LEU A 185 11.23 12.15 5.74
N LEU A 186 10.82 11.11 5.01
CA LEU A 186 11.10 9.72 5.36
C LEU A 186 12.60 9.43 5.35
N GLN A 187 13.35 9.96 4.38
CA GLN A 187 14.81 9.86 4.38
C GLN A 187 15.44 10.55 5.60
N SER A 188 14.94 11.74 5.99
CA SER A 188 15.42 12.43 7.19
C SER A 188 15.13 11.65 8.48
N LEU A 189 14.10 10.81 8.46
CA LEU A 189 13.71 9.92 9.56
C LEU A 189 14.42 8.56 9.53
N GLY A 190 15.26 8.31 8.52
CA GLY A 190 16.08 7.09 8.42
C GLY A 190 15.60 6.05 7.42
N SER A 191 14.58 6.34 6.61
CA SER A 191 14.18 5.47 5.49
C SER A 191 15.24 5.46 4.39
N THR A 192 15.51 4.31 3.80
CA THR A 192 16.35 4.21 2.59
C THR A 192 15.53 4.55 1.35
N LEU A 193 16.16 5.03 0.28
CA LEU A 193 15.53 5.20 -1.03
C LEU A 193 16.41 4.48 -2.05
N GLU A 194 16.34 3.16 -2.05
CA GLU A 194 17.24 2.31 -2.84
C GLU A 194 16.63 1.86 -4.15
N CYS A 195 15.29 1.87 -4.26
CA CYS A 195 14.62 1.54 -5.53
C CYS A 195 15.05 0.16 -6.06
N LEU A 196 15.15 -0.84 -5.18
CA LEU A 196 15.72 -2.17 -5.48
C LEU A 196 14.89 -2.95 -6.51
N HIS A 197 13.59 -2.67 -6.59
CA HIS A 197 12.67 -3.29 -7.53
C HIS A 197 11.76 -2.25 -8.17
N THR A 198 11.35 -2.49 -9.42
CA THR A 198 10.32 -1.64 -10.05
C THR A 198 9.05 -1.71 -9.23
N HIS A 199 8.50 -0.54 -8.88
CA HIS A 199 7.15 -0.45 -8.34
C HIS A 199 6.21 -1.03 -9.39
N PHE A 200 5.71 -2.25 -9.16
CA PHE A 200 4.74 -2.95 -10.01
C PHE A 200 5.15 -2.98 -11.49
N LEU A 201 5.73 -4.10 -11.95
CA LEU A 201 5.99 -4.31 -13.38
C LEU A 201 4.73 -3.96 -14.22
N ASP A 202 4.94 -3.06 -15.19
CA ASP A 202 3.97 -2.43 -16.13
C ASP A 202 3.31 -1.11 -15.69
N THR A 203 3.56 -0.67 -14.47
CA THR A 203 2.96 0.55 -13.96
C THR A 203 4.04 1.53 -13.50
N GLY A 204 5.09 1.69 -14.32
CA GLY A 204 5.98 2.86 -14.43
C GLY A 204 6.20 3.78 -13.23
N ASP A 205 7.26 3.51 -12.46
CA ASP A 205 8.35 4.48 -12.36
C ASP A 205 9.66 3.73 -12.60
N PHE A 206 10.57 4.35 -13.37
CA PHE A 206 11.90 3.81 -13.63
C PHE A 206 12.72 3.83 -12.33
N CYS A 207 13.21 2.66 -11.89
CA CYS A 207 14.24 2.55 -10.88
C CYS A 207 15.57 2.25 -11.60
N PRO A 208 16.57 3.15 -11.59
CA PRO A 208 17.88 2.83 -12.16
C PRO A 208 18.52 1.59 -11.53
N GLY A 209 18.24 1.34 -10.24
CA GLY A 209 18.72 0.17 -9.49
C GLY A 209 18.02 -1.16 -9.80
N ALA A 210 16.85 -1.14 -10.45
CA ALA A 210 16.08 -2.37 -10.73
C ALA A 210 16.57 -3.15 -11.97
N GLY A 211 17.63 -2.68 -12.64
CA GLY A 211 18.24 -3.37 -13.78
C GLY A 211 17.40 -3.39 -15.08
N VAL A 212 16.26 -2.69 -15.11
CA VAL A 212 15.38 -2.60 -16.29
C VAL A 212 15.75 -1.35 -17.10
N ILE A 213 16.27 -1.51 -18.32
CA ILE A 213 16.58 -0.40 -19.25
C ILE A 213 15.29 -0.01 -19.99
N TRP A 214 14.92 1.28 -19.98
CA TRP A 214 13.72 1.77 -20.67
C TRP A 214 13.97 1.94 -22.18
N ALA A 215 13.00 1.52 -22.99
CA ALA A 215 13.11 1.46 -24.45
C ALA A 215 13.20 2.82 -25.17
N SER A 216 13.16 3.97 -24.47
CA SER A 216 13.40 5.27 -25.11
C SER A 216 14.81 5.40 -25.66
N ASP A 217 15.78 4.68 -25.08
CA ASP A 217 17.18 4.67 -25.54
C ASP A 217 17.41 3.64 -26.66
N SER A 218 16.37 2.87 -27.00
CA SER A 218 16.40 1.85 -28.06
C SER A 218 15.47 2.15 -29.24
N VAL A 219 14.89 3.35 -29.34
CA VAL A 219 14.19 3.75 -30.57
C VAL A 219 15.24 3.97 -31.65
N PRO A 220 15.35 3.10 -32.68
CA PRO A 220 16.20 3.43 -33.82
C PRO A 220 15.62 4.71 -34.42
N ALA A 221 16.48 5.70 -34.69
CA ALA A 221 16.09 6.91 -35.41
C ALA A 221 15.19 6.52 -36.58
N LYS A 222 13.94 7.02 -36.59
CA LYS A 222 12.99 6.75 -37.66
C LYS A 222 13.69 7.00 -38.99
N ALA A 223 13.91 5.95 -39.78
CA ALA A 223 14.33 6.10 -41.15
C ALA A 223 13.30 7.01 -41.83
N GLY A 224 13.76 8.17 -42.29
CA GLY A 224 12.91 9.14 -42.97
C GLY A 224 12.24 8.47 -44.16
N SER A 225 10.91 8.45 -44.18
CA SER A 225 10.16 8.14 -45.39
C SER A 225 10.33 9.33 -46.35
N GLY A 226 11.36 9.26 -47.20
CA GLY A 226 11.45 10.09 -48.39
C GLY A 226 10.25 9.79 -49.29
N ARG A 227 9.51 10.84 -49.66
CA ARG A 227 8.65 10.84 -50.84
C ARG A 227 9.49 11.14 -52.06
#